data_AF-A0A0Q8PXU9-F1
#
_entry.id   AF-A0A0Q8PXU9-F1
#
_cell.length_a   1.000
_cell.length_b   1.000
_cell.length_c   1.000
_cell.angle_alpha   90.00
_cell.angle_beta   90.00
_cell.angle_gamma   90.00
#
_symmetry.space_group_name_H-M   'P 1'
#
loop_
_entity.id
_entity.type
_entity.pdbx_description
1 polymer ?
#
loop_
_entity_poly.entity_id
_entity_poly.type
_entity_poly.pdbx_seq_one_letter_code
_entity_poly.pdbx_strand_id
1 'polypeptide(L)'
;MVLRKVAPGDAGAVDGVEVENGPMDTVAELVGRALATAGVAAEAGDWGEYRALLWQAAADGPTALLVGLELILSGEPAERRTGCDLLGDAADQNEEIRTETATALVALAERETAVEVLRSLVHAVERTYDQRAVPVLVGFAGHPDAEVRREVACSFAGLVTGRPDGPEIRALITLTRDEEPEVRNWATFTLGFQAEVDSPEIRAALWERVSDGYPDAREEGIRGLARRRDPRAVPLLTELLDDPEGALTLTFDAAQLMGAPELLPALLTYDPAGPGVAAAVRACDPVQQAQLESHYWELLSTLDRLRPDVGVAVLAGRFEEGLTLDVGSSSYDVEALIARAGGDPLRAVDLVLADLA
;
A
#
# COMPACT_ATOMS: atom_id res chain seq x y z
N MET A 1 -1.33 -7.22 1.96
CA MET A 1 -2.32 -6.16 1.66
C MET A 1 -1.54 -4.96 1.15
N VAL A 2 -1.61 -4.64 -0.15
CA VAL A 2 -0.88 -3.48 -0.71
C VAL A 2 -1.66 -2.22 -0.29
N LEU A 3 -1.15 -1.50 0.71
CA LEU A 3 -1.73 -0.23 1.14
C LEU A 3 -1.40 0.84 0.08
N ARG A 4 -2.40 1.25 -0.69
CA ARG A 4 -2.29 2.33 -1.68
C ARG A 4 -2.71 3.65 -1.04
N LYS A 5 -1.87 4.69 -1.16
CA LYS A 5 -2.30 6.07 -0.92
C LYS A 5 -3.43 6.37 -1.91
N VAL A 6 -4.50 7.03 -1.46
CA VAL A 6 -5.61 7.42 -2.33
C VAL A 6 -5.26 8.81 -2.86
N ALA A 7 -5.06 8.95 -4.18
CA ALA A 7 -4.88 10.27 -4.78
C ALA A 7 -6.13 11.14 -4.50
N PRO A 8 -6.01 12.49 -4.40
CA PRO A 8 -7.19 13.35 -4.34
C PRO A 8 -8.03 13.14 -5.62
N GLY A 9 -9.10 12.35 -5.51
CA GLY A 9 -9.93 11.90 -6.64
C GLY A 9 -10.43 10.46 -6.53
N ASP A 10 -9.87 9.63 -5.64
CA ASP A 10 -10.14 8.18 -5.60
C ASP A 10 -11.00 7.68 -4.43
N ALA A 11 -11.82 8.55 -3.83
CA ALA A 11 -12.79 8.14 -2.81
C ALA A 11 -14.06 7.57 -3.48
N GLY A 12 -14.05 6.25 -3.71
CA GLY A 12 -15.22 5.52 -4.20
C GLY A 12 -15.35 4.13 -3.59
N ALA A 13 -15.50 4.05 -2.27
CA ALA A 13 -16.05 2.86 -1.64
C ALA A 13 -17.56 2.85 -1.90
N VAL A 14 -18.05 1.88 -2.68
CA VAL A 14 -19.48 1.70 -2.92
C VAL A 14 -20.00 0.68 -1.92
N ASP A 15 -20.72 1.17 -0.92
CA ASP A 15 -21.47 0.33 0.03
C ASP A 15 -22.72 -0.25 -0.64
N GLY A 16 -23.14 -1.42 -0.14
CA GLY A 16 -24.03 -2.37 -0.80
C GLY A 16 -25.32 -1.81 -1.40
N VAL A 17 -25.51 -2.08 -2.69
CA VAL A 17 -26.81 -2.08 -3.37
C VAL A 17 -27.17 -3.52 -3.67
N GLU A 18 -28.32 -3.98 -3.16
CA GLU A 18 -28.91 -5.27 -3.54
C GLU A 18 -29.19 -5.29 -5.05
N VAL A 19 -28.51 -6.16 -5.80
CA VAL A 19 -28.67 -6.30 -7.24
C VAL A 19 -29.75 -7.33 -7.54
N GLU A 20 -30.86 -6.88 -8.13
CA GLU A 20 -31.83 -7.73 -8.82
C GLU A 20 -31.13 -8.49 -9.96
N ASN A 21 -31.21 -9.82 -9.95
CA ASN A 21 -30.59 -10.70 -10.96
C ASN A 21 -31.29 -10.60 -12.33
N GLY A 22 -30.90 -9.59 -13.11
CA GLY A 22 -31.03 -9.58 -14.58
C GLY A 22 -29.99 -10.51 -15.25
N PRO A 23 -30.04 -10.71 -16.58
CA PRO A 23 -28.97 -11.42 -17.28
C PRO A 23 -27.63 -10.72 -17.04
N MET A 24 -26.60 -11.48 -16.66
CA MET A 24 -25.26 -10.93 -16.46
C MET A 24 -24.72 -10.39 -17.79
N ASP A 25 -24.34 -9.11 -17.80
CA ASP A 25 -23.67 -8.48 -18.94
C ASP A 25 -22.40 -9.25 -19.29
N THR A 26 -22.15 -9.44 -20.59
CA THR A 26 -20.91 -10.05 -21.09
C THR A 26 -19.72 -9.11 -20.92
N VAL A 27 -18.49 -9.65 -20.89
CA VAL A 27 -17.25 -8.85 -20.85
C VAL A 27 -17.21 -7.80 -21.95
N ALA A 28 -17.60 -8.16 -23.17
CA ALA A 28 -17.63 -7.23 -24.31
C ALA A 28 -18.64 -6.09 -24.12
N GLU A 29 -19.82 -6.37 -23.54
CA GLU A 29 -20.83 -5.33 -23.25
C GLU A 29 -20.34 -4.37 -22.16
N LEU A 30 -19.73 -4.90 -21.09
CA LEU A 30 -19.15 -4.09 -20.02
C LEU A 30 -18.02 -3.19 -20.53
N VAL A 31 -17.11 -3.75 -21.33
CA VAL A 31 -16.01 -3.00 -21.96
C VAL A 31 -16.52 -1.97 -22.95
N GLY A 32 -17.53 -2.30 -23.76
CA GLY A 32 -18.15 -1.36 -24.69
C GLY A 32 -18.79 -0.16 -23.96
N ARG A 33 -19.44 -0.42 -22.82
CA ARG A 33 -19.97 0.65 -21.94
C ARG A 33 -18.85 1.48 -21.32
N ALA A 34 -17.76 0.86 -20.88
CA ALA A 34 -16.61 1.59 -20.34
C ALA A 34 -15.99 2.51 -21.41
N LEU A 35 -15.81 2.02 -22.65
CA LEU A 35 -15.32 2.85 -23.75
C LEU A 35 -16.26 4.03 -24.05
N ALA A 36 -17.57 3.83 -23.97
CA ALA A 36 -18.55 4.89 -24.18
C ALA A 36 -18.49 5.98 -23.08
N THR A 37 -18.17 5.61 -21.83
CA THR A 37 -18.06 6.58 -20.74
C THR A 37 -16.68 7.24 -20.64
N ALA A 38 -15.64 6.65 -21.25
CA ALA A 38 -14.26 7.13 -21.16
C ALA A 38 -14.07 8.59 -21.60
N GLY A 39 -14.75 9.03 -22.66
CA GLY A 39 -14.67 10.43 -23.12
C GLY A 39 -15.26 11.41 -22.11
N VAL A 40 -16.42 11.08 -21.54
CA VAL A 40 -17.08 11.89 -20.50
C VAL A 40 -16.26 11.91 -19.22
N ALA A 41 -15.69 10.76 -18.83
CA ALA A 41 -14.81 10.63 -17.68
C ALA A 41 -13.56 11.50 -17.81
N ALA A 42 -12.95 11.56 -19.00
CA ALA A 42 -11.78 12.40 -19.26
C ALA A 42 -12.11 13.91 -19.13
N GLU A 43 -13.29 14.34 -19.57
CA GLU A 43 -13.73 15.74 -19.45
C GLU A 43 -14.11 16.11 -18.01
N ALA A 44 -14.79 15.20 -17.30
CA ALA A 44 -15.25 15.42 -15.92
C ALA A 44 -14.17 15.18 -14.87
N GLY A 45 -13.10 14.46 -15.20
CA GLY A 45 -12.11 13.95 -14.26
C GLY A 45 -12.64 12.82 -13.37
N ASP A 46 -13.82 12.28 -13.65
CA ASP A 46 -14.46 11.20 -12.88
C ASP A 46 -14.42 9.88 -13.64
N TRP A 47 -13.53 8.99 -13.19
CA TRP A 47 -13.32 7.67 -13.76
C TRP A 47 -14.01 6.54 -12.95
N GLY A 48 -14.92 6.87 -12.03
CA GLY A 48 -15.55 5.90 -11.13
C GLY A 48 -16.35 4.83 -11.87
N GLU A 49 -17.30 5.23 -12.73
CA GLU A 49 -18.13 4.30 -13.51
C GLU A 49 -17.28 3.48 -14.49
N TYR A 50 -16.35 4.13 -15.19
CA TYR A 50 -15.41 3.48 -16.10
C TYR A 50 -14.65 2.34 -15.41
N ARG A 51 -14.08 2.62 -14.23
CA ARG A 51 -13.30 1.64 -13.46
C ARG A 51 -14.18 0.51 -12.93
N ALA A 52 -15.38 0.80 -12.44
CA ALA A 52 -16.30 -0.21 -11.93
C ALA A 52 -16.69 -1.22 -13.03
N LEU A 53 -16.93 -0.76 -14.26
CA LEU A 53 -17.24 -1.60 -15.39
C LEU A 53 -16.08 -2.54 -15.77
N LEU A 54 -14.85 -2.02 -15.81
CA LEU A 54 -13.68 -2.84 -16.12
C LEU A 54 -13.37 -3.84 -15.00
N TRP A 55 -13.52 -3.44 -13.74
CA TRP A 55 -13.35 -4.34 -12.60
C TRP A 55 -14.34 -5.51 -12.65
N GLN A 56 -15.60 -5.24 -13.01
CA GLN A 56 -16.62 -6.29 -13.19
C GLN A 56 -16.29 -7.18 -14.39
N ALA A 57 -15.82 -6.61 -15.51
CA ALA A 57 -15.43 -7.36 -16.70
C ALA A 57 -14.23 -8.29 -16.43
N ALA A 58 -13.28 -7.83 -15.62
CA ALA A 58 -12.07 -8.55 -15.24
C ALA A 58 -12.33 -9.82 -14.39
N ALA A 59 -13.54 -9.99 -13.83
CA ALA A 59 -13.90 -11.18 -13.06
C ALA A 59 -13.92 -12.47 -13.92
N ASP A 60 -14.19 -12.37 -15.22
CA ASP A 60 -13.97 -13.46 -16.18
C ASP A 60 -12.59 -13.31 -16.82
N GLY A 61 -11.55 -13.74 -16.10
CA GLY A 61 -10.15 -13.58 -16.48
C GLY A 61 -9.82 -14.04 -17.92
N PRO A 62 -10.15 -15.28 -18.32
CA PRO A 62 -9.87 -15.77 -19.67
C PRO A 62 -10.53 -14.94 -20.78
N THR A 63 -11.78 -14.52 -20.60
CA THR A 63 -12.48 -13.68 -21.60
C THR A 63 -11.93 -12.26 -21.60
N ALA A 64 -11.68 -11.67 -20.43
CA ALA A 64 -11.09 -10.35 -20.27
C ALA A 64 -9.69 -10.26 -20.89
N LEU A 65 -8.88 -11.33 -20.75
CA LEU A 65 -7.58 -11.45 -21.41
C LEU A 65 -7.74 -11.35 -22.93
N LEU A 66 -8.62 -12.14 -23.54
CA LEU A 66 -8.82 -12.13 -25.00
C LEU A 66 -9.25 -10.74 -25.50
N VAL A 67 -10.22 -10.12 -24.84
CA VAL A 67 -10.71 -8.77 -25.20
C VAL A 67 -9.62 -7.72 -24.99
N GLY A 68 -8.90 -7.79 -23.87
CA GLY A 68 -7.80 -6.87 -23.56
C GLY A 68 -6.66 -6.94 -24.57
N LEU A 69 -6.28 -8.17 -24.99
CA LEU A 69 -5.27 -8.40 -26.03
C LEU A 69 -5.67 -7.80 -27.38
N GLU A 70 -6.95 -7.87 -27.75
CA GLU A 70 -7.45 -7.22 -28.97
C GLU A 70 -7.34 -5.69 -28.86
N LEU A 71 -7.78 -5.12 -27.73
CA LEU A 71 -7.77 -3.68 -27.50
C LEU A 71 -6.37 -3.05 -27.53
N ILE A 72 -5.35 -3.70 -26.95
CA ILE A 72 -3.97 -3.17 -26.97
C ILE A 72 -3.31 -3.21 -28.36
N LEU A 73 -3.92 -3.88 -29.33
CA LEU A 73 -3.51 -3.90 -30.73
C LEU A 73 -4.24 -2.83 -31.58
N SER A 74 -5.22 -2.14 -31.02
CA SER A 74 -5.99 -1.11 -31.73
C SER A 74 -5.14 0.08 -32.19
N GLY A 75 -5.56 0.70 -33.29
CA GLY A 75 -5.03 1.99 -33.75
C GLY A 75 -5.41 3.16 -32.84
N GLU A 76 -6.50 3.03 -32.08
CA GLU A 76 -7.04 4.10 -31.24
C GLU A 76 -6.41 4.09 -29.82
N PRO A 77 -5.79 5.19 -29.36
CA PRO A 77 -5.19 5.25 -28.02
C PRO A 77 -6.18 4.98 -26.89
N ALA A 78 -7.43 5.44 -27.01
CA ALA A 78 -8.46 5.21 -26.01
C ALA A 78 -8.77 3.72 -25.82
N GLU A 79 -8.77 2.93 -26.89
CA GLU A 79 -8.96 1.49 -26.83
C GLU A 79 -7.74 0.81 -26.22
N ARG A 80 -6.52 1.20 -26.61
CA ARG A 80 -5.30 0.62 -26.01
C ARG A 80 -5.18 0.89 -24.51
N ARG A 81 -5.55 2.10 -24.07
CA ARG A 81 -5.63 2.46 -22.65
C ARG A 81 -6.61 1.55 -21.90
N THR A 82 -7.83 1.39 -22.42
CA THR A 82 -8.84 0.47 -21.87
C THR A 82 -8.35 -0.98 -21.87
N GLY A 83 -7.64 -1.41 -22.90
CA GLY A 83 -7.00 -2.72 -22.96
C GLY A 83 -5.99 -2.91 -21.84
N CYS A 84 -5.14 -1.93 -21.56
CA CYS A 84 -4.19 -1.98 -20.45
C CYS A 84 -4.93 -2.06 -19.11
N ASP A 85 -5.92 -1.19 -18.87
CA ASP A 85 -6.69 -1.17 -17.62
C ASP A 85 -7.39 -2.51 -17.36
N LEU A 86 -8.07 -3.07 -18.38
CA LEU A 86 -8.75 -4.36 -18.29
C LEU A 86 -7.77 -5.51 -18.02
N LEU A 87 -6.64 -5.54 -18.74
CA LEU A 87 -5.61 -6.56 -18.56
C LEU A 87 -5.00 -6.50 -17.15
N GLY A 88 -4.72 -5.29 -16.65
CA GLY A 88 -4.20 -5.08 -15.31
C GLY A 88 -5.16 -5.59 -14.24
N ASP A 89 -6.44 -5.23 -14.32
CA ASP A 89 -7.45 -5.67 -13.36
C ASP A 89 -7.72 -7.19 -13.46
N ALA A 90 -7.75 -7.75 -14.68
CA ALA A 90 -7.92 -9.18 -14.87
C ALA A 90 -6.75 -9.98 -14.31
N ALA A 91 -5.50 -9.53 -14.53
CA ALA A 91 -4.31 -10.17 -13.98
C ALA A 91 -4.22 -10.08 -12.45
N ASP A 92 -4.73 -8.99 -11.86
CA ASP A 92 -4.79 -8.86 -10.41
C ASP A 92 -5.74 -9.88 -9.80
N GLN A 93 -6.92 -10.04 -10.40
CA GLN A 93 -7.98 -10.94 -9.94
C GLN A 93 -7.72 -12.42 -10.27
N ASN A 94 -6.97 -12.71 -11.34
CA ASN A 94 -6.81 -14.08 -11.87
C ASN A 94 -5.32 -14.39 -12.09
N GLU A 95 -4.72 -15.20 -11.21
CA GLU A 95 -3.28 -15.49 -11.22
C GLU A 95 -2.84 -16.24 -12.48
N GLU A 96 -3.69 -17.11 -13.02
CA GLU A 96 -3.40 -17.99 -14.15
C GLU A 96 -3.11 -17.23 -15.46
N ILE A 97 -3.58 -15.99 -15.61
CA ILE A 97 -3.36 -15.17 -16.82
C ILE A 97 -2.23 -14.14 -16.66
N ARG A 98 -1.61 -14.02 -15.47
CA ARG A 98 -0.59 -12.99 -15.20
C ARG A 98 0.60 -13.06 -16.15
N THR A 99 1.11 -14.26 -16.41
CA THR A 99 2.29 -14.46 -17.26
C THR A 99 2.01 -14.07 -18.72
N GLU A 100 0.83 -14.42 -19.23
CA GLU A 100 0.42 -14.07 -20.59
C GLU A 100 0.18 -12.56 -20.73
N THR A 101 -0.54 -11.98 -19.77
CA THR A 101 -0.77 -10.54 -19.67
C THR A 101 0.54 -9.75 -19.63
N ALA A 102 1.49 -10.15 -18.77
CA ALA A 102 2.80 -9.52 -18.68
C ALA A 102 3.56 -9.57 -20.01
N THR A 103 3.49 -10.70 -20.72
CA THR A 103 4.14 -10.84 -22.04
C THR A 103 3.61 -9.81 -23.03
N ALA A 104 2.29 -9.63 -23.07
CA ALA A 104 1.65 -8.70 -23.98
C ALA A 104 1.91 -7.23 -23.62
N LEU A 105 1.82 -6.87 -22.34
CA LEU A 105 2.05 -5.49 -21.89
C LEU A 105 3.52 -5.07 -22.01
N VAL A 106 4.48 -5.97 -21.73
CA VAL A 106 5.91 -5.71 -21.98
C VAL A 106 6.16 -5.47 -23.47
N ALA A 107 5.55 -6.24 -24.36
CA ALA A 107 5.66 -6.02 -25.81
C ALA A 107 5.00 -4.70 -26.27
N LEU A 108 3.90 -4.28 -25.64
CA LEU A 108 3.30 -2.97 -25.88
C LEU A 108 4.23 -1.83 -25.46
N ALA A 109 4.93 -1.98 -24.33
CA ALA A 109 5.83 -0.96 -23.79
C ALA A 109 6.99 -0.59 -24.74
N GLU A 110 7.41 -1.52 -25.60
CA GLU A 110 8.49 -1.28 -26.57
C GLU A 110 8.10 -0.30 -27.69
N ARG A 111 6.81 -0.08 -27.92
CA ARG A 111 6.31 0.69 -29.07
C ARG A 111 5.30 1.78 -28.72
N GLU A 112 4.71 1.76 -27.53
CA GLU A 112 3.72 2.76 -27.13
C GLU A 112 4.37 4.13 -26.88
N THR A 113 3.66 5.19 -27.27
CA THR A 113 4.14 6.58 -27.15
C THR A 113 3.07 7.53 -26.62
N ALA A 114 1.80 7.15 -26.65
CA ALA A 114 0.70 7.96 -26.14
C ALA A 114 0.73 7.97 -24.61
N VAL A 115 0.86 9.16 -24.02
CA VAL A 115 1.03 9.35 -22.56
C VAL A 115 -0.13 8.74 -21.78
N GLU A 116 -1.35 8.89 -22.26
CA GLU A 116 -2.55 8.32 -21.63
C GLU A 116 -2.53 6.79 -21.60
N VAL A 117 -1.94 6.15 -22.62
CA VAL A 117 -1.78 4.69 -22.66
C VAL A 117 -0.63 4.26 -21.77
N LEU A 118 0.50 4.99 -21.79
CA LEU A 118 1.66 4.70 -20.96
C LEU A 118 1.33 4.70 -19.46
N ARG A 119 0.48 5.63 -19.01
CA ARG A 119 0.00 5.66 -17.63
C ARG A 119 -0.76 4.37 -17.27
N SER A 120 -1.74 3.98 -18.07
CA SER A 120 -2.48 2.73 -17.86
C SER A 120 -1.59 1.49 -18.00
N LEU A 121 -0.62 1.51 -18.91
CA LEU A 121 0.34 0.43 -19.10
C LEU A 121 1.22 0.24 -17.86
N VAL A 122 1.80 1.32 -17.32
CA VAL A 122 2.66 1.29 -16.12
C VAL A 122 1.90 0.69 -14.94
N HIS A 123 0.66 1.11 -14.72
CA HIS A 123 -0.19 0.52 -13.69
C HIS A 123 -0.48 -0.96 -13.96
N ALA A 124 -0.86 -1.31 -15.19
CA ALA A 124 -1.23 -2.67 -15.55
C ALA A 124 -0.07 -3.67 -15.43
N VAL A 125 1.16 -3.29 -15.79
CA VAL A 125 2.32 -4.20 -15.68
C VAL A 125 2.64 -4.54 -14.23
N GLU A 126 2.43 -3.64 -13.28
CA GLU A 126 2.63 -3.92 -11.84
C GLU A 126 1.65 -4.99 -11.34
N ARG A 127 0.39 -4.91 -11.77
CA ARG A 127 -0.67 -5.87 -11.38
C ARG A 127 -0.50 -7.27 -11.96
N THR A 128 0.47 -7.46 -12.86
CA THR A 128 0.85 -8.81 -13.29
C THR A 128 1.75 -9.52 -12.27
N TYR A 129 2.36 -8.78 -11.34
CA TYR A 129 3.36 -9.29 -10.38
C TYR A 129 4.55 -10.00 -11.05
N ASP A 130 4.76 -9.77 -12.35
CA ASP A 130 5.81 -10.41 -13.14
C ASP A 130 7.07 -9.55 -13.16
N GLN A 131 8.20 -10.15 -12.79
CA GLN A 131 9.49 -9.46 -12.69
C GLN A 131 10.00 -8.88 -14.02
N ARG A 132 9.48 -9.32 -15.17
CA ARG A 132 9.76 -8.71 -16.48
C ARG A 132 9.25 -7.27 -16.58
N ALA A 133 8.32 -6.85 -15.71
CA ALA A 133 7.86 -5.47 -15.62
C ALA A 133 8.90 -4.50 -15.03
N VAL A 134 9.82 -4.98 -14.17
CA VAL A 134 10.78 -4.10 -13.49
C VAL A 134 11.65 -3.31 -14.47
N PRO A 135 12.28 -3.90 -15.50
CA PRO A 135 13.02 -3.15 -16.52
C PRO A 135 12.17 -2.12 -17.28
N VAL A 136 10.88 -2.41 -17.52
CA VAL A 136 9.95 -1.49 -18.20
C VAL A 136 9.73 -0.24 -17.34
N LEU A 137 9.38 -0.43 -16.07
CA LEU A 137 9.15 0.67 -15.14
C LEU A 137 10.41 1.51 -14.88
N VAL A 138 11.56 0.84 -14.74
CA VAL A 138 12.85 1.53 -14.61
C VAL A 138 13.16 2.38 -15.84
N GLY A 139 12.79 1.91 -17.04
CA GLY A 139 12.89 2.70 -18.27
C GLY A 139 11.99 3.94 -18.25
N PHE A 140 10.74 3.80 -17.80
CA PHE A 140 9.79 4.92 -17.72
C PHE A 140 10.03 5.89 -16.56
N ALA A 141 10.85 5.54 -15.57
CA ALA A 141 11.23 6.45 -14.48
C ALA A 141 11.93 7.75 -14.99
N GLY A 142 12.51 7.72 -16.19
CA GLY A 142 13.11 8.89 -16.84
C GLY A 142 12.23 9.56 -17.91
N HIS A 143 10.95 9.24 -17.99
CA HIS A 143 10.06 9.74 -19.04
C HIS A 143 9.89 11.28 -18.97
N PRO A 144 9.84 12.01 -20.10
CA PRO A 144 9.71 13.48 -20.09
C PRO A 144 8.40 13.97 -19.45
N ASP A 145 7.33 13.19 -19.58
CA ASP A 145 6.03 13.50 -18.97
C ASP A 145 6.01 13.11 -17.49
N ALA A 146 5.67 14.08 -16.62
CA ALA A 146 5.68 13.90 -15.17
C ALA A 146 4.56 12.97 -14.68
N GLU A 147 3.43 12.87 -15.37
CA GLU A 147 2.35 11.94 -15.00
C GLU A 147 2.77 10.49 -15.21
N VAL A 148 3.56 10.20 -16.25
CA VAL A 148 4.15 8.86 -16.44
C VAL A 148 5.14 8.55 -15.32
N ARG A 149 6.02 9.50 -14.96
CA ARG A 149 6.97 9.30 -13.84
C ARG A 149 6.27 9.12 -12.50
N ARG A 150 5.17 9.86 -12.27
CA ARG A 150 4.32 9.73 -11.08
C ARG A 150 3.73 8.33 -11.01
N GLU A 151 3.20 7.82 -12.12
CA GLU A 151 2.65 6.47 -12.19
C GLU A 151 3.73 5.42 -11.89
N VAL A 152 4.92 5.56 -12.48
CA VAL A 152 6.06 4.69 -12.15
C VAL A 152 6.40 4.71 -10.66
N ALA A 153 6.37 5.87 -10.01
CA ALA A 153 6.63 6.00 -8.59
C ALA A 153 5.58 5.25 -7.73
N CYS A 154 4.34 5.11 -8.22
CA CYS A 154 3.28 4.30 -7.60
C CYS A 154 3.46 2.80 -7.86
N SER A 155 3.96 2.42 -9.03
CA SER A 155 3.86 1.06 -9.60
C SER A 155 5.05 0.13 -9.30
N PHE A 156 5.76 0.29 -8.17
CA PHE A 156 6.81 -0.65 -7.78
C PHE A 156 6.40 -1.63 -6.66
N ALA A 157 5.34 -1.32 -5.90
CA ALA A 157 5.01 -2.05 -4.67
C ALA A 157 4.81 -3.56 -4.88
N GLY A 158 4.02 -3.96 -5.88
CA GLY A 158 3.81 -5.37 -6.23
C GLY A 158 5.03 -6.07 -6.85
N LEU A 159 6.12 -5.36 -7.14
CA LEU A 159 7.29 -5.89 -7.84
C LEU A 159 8.58 -5.88 -7.01
N VAL A 160 8.56 -5.32 -5.79
CA VAL A 160 9.76 -5.24 -4.93
C VAL A 160 10.31 -6.62 -4.63
N THR A 161 11.58 -6.85 -4.98
CA THR A 161 12.23 -8.17 -4.87
C THR A 161 12.82 -8.47 -3.49
N GLY A 162 12.59 -7.59 -2.51
CA GLY A 162 13.23 -7.64 -1.19
C GLY A 162 14.71 -7.25 -1.22
N ARG A 163 15.25 -6.77 -2.34
CA ARG A 163 16.64 -6.33 -2.49
C ARG A 163 16.79 -4.83 -2.27
N PRO A 164 17.49 -4.37 -1.21
CA PRO A 164 17.66 -2.94 -0.95
C PRO A 164 18.45 -2.17 -2.04
N ASP A 165 19.20 -2.88 -2.90
CA ASP A 165 19.98 -2.33 -4.01
C ASP A 165 19.38 -2.65 -5.41
N GLY A 166 18.16 -3.19 -5.42
CA GLY A 166 17.43 -3.57 -6.63
C GLY A 166 17.25 -2.39 -7.59
N PRO A 167 17.13 -2.65 -8.91
CA PRO A 167 16.87 -1.60 -9.89
C PRO A 167 15.60 -0.78 -9.59
N GLU A 168 14.55 -1.41 -9.05
CA GLU A 168 13.32 -0.77 -8.57
C GLU A 168 13.58 0.22 -7.43
N ILE A 169 14.41 -0.15 -6.46
CA ILE A 169 14.76 0.71 -5.33
C ILE A 169 15.62 1.88 -5.79
N ARG A 170 16.58 1.64 -6.70
CA ARG A 170 17.41 2.70 -7.29
C ARG A 170 16.59 3.68 -8.11
N ALA A 171 15.58 3.20 -8.83
CA ALA A 171 14.64 4.06 -9.56
C ALA A 171 13.82 4.91 -8.58
N LEU A 172 13.24 4.32 -7.54
CA LEU A 172 12.51 5.05 -6.49
C LEU A 172 13.38 6.12 -5.81
N ILE A 173 14.61 5.79 -5.40
CA ILE A 173 15.57 6.75 -4.83
C ILE A 173 15.88 7.91 -5.79
N THR A 174 15.84 7.65 -7.10
CA THR A 174 16.02 8.72 -8.09
C THR A 174 14.77 9.61 -8.16
N LEU A 175 13.59 9.01 -8.17
CA LEU A 175 12.31 9.71 -8.23
C LEU A 175 11.98 10.50 -6.95
N THR A 176 12.56 10.17 -5.79
CA THR A 176 12.44 11.04 -4.60
C THR A 176 13.11 12.41 -4.78
N ARG A 177 13.90 12.59 -5.85
CA ARG A 177 14.56 13.86 -6.22
C ARG A 177 13.97 14.51 -7.47
N ASP A 178 12.82 14.03 -7.94
CA ASP A 178 12.16 14.57 -9.13
C ASP A 178 11.81 16.05 -9.00
N GLU A 179 11.75 16.77 -10.12
CA GLU A 179 11.36 18.18 -10.13
C GLU A 179 9.88 18.36 -9.74
N GLU A 180 9.02 17.41 -10.12
CA GLU A 180 7.58 17.46 -9.87
C GLU A 180 7.26 17.01 -8.43
N PRO A 181 6.62 17.86 -7.61
CA PRO A 181 6.27 17.54 -6.23
C PRO A 181 5.51 16.22 -6.03
N GLU A 182 4.54 15.94 -6.89
CA GLU A 182 3.75 14.70 -6.80
C GLU A 182 4.60 13.46 -7.07
N VAL A 183 5.54 13.50 -8.03
CA VAL A 183 6.46 12.39 -8.28
C VAL A 183 7.31 12.11 -7.04
N ARG A 184 7.83 13.17 -6.40
CA ARG A 184 8.60 13.03 -5.15
C ARG A 184 7.76 12.44 -4.02
N ASN A 185 6.53 12.92 -3.85
CA ASN A 185 5.59 12.44 -2.85
C ASN A 185 5.36 10.93 -3.00
N TRP A 186 4.96 10.50 -4.19
CA TRP A 186 4.69 9.09 -4.49
C TRP A 186 5.93 8.22 -4.36
N ALA A 187 7.08 8.67 -4.85
CA ALA A 187 8.32 7.90 -4.71
C ALA A 187 8.72 7.74 -3.24
N THR A 188 8.51 8.77 -2.42
CA THR A 188 8.82 8.77 -0.99
C THR A 188 7.85 7.88 -0.22
N PHE A 189 6.56 7.92 -0.54
CA PHE A 189 5.55 7.03 0.01
C PHE A 189 5.86 5.57 -0.34
N THR A 190 6.10 5.26 -1.63
CA THR A 190 6.39 3.89 -2.06
C THR A 190 7.69 3.37 -1.43
N LEU A 191 8.76 4.17 -1.44
CA LEU A 191 10.02 3.79 -0.80
C LEU A 191 9.91 3.66 0.73
N GLY A 192 9.21 4.61 1.36
CA GLY A 192 9.08 4.74 2.81
C GLY A 192 8.10 3.73 3.43
N PHE A 193 7.01 3.43 2.73
CA PHE A 193 5.85 2.76 3.30
C PHE A 193 5.38 1.52 2.52
N GLN A 194 5.66 1.40 1.22
CA GLN A 194 5.29 0.18 0.47
C GLN A 194 6.47 -0.80 0.34
N ALA A 195 7.70 -0.29 0.26
CA ALA A 195 8.88 -1.13 0.12
C ALA A 195 9.37 -1.65 1.48
N GLU A 196 9.28 -2.96 1.70
CA GLU A 196 9.75 -3.63 2.92
C GLU A 196 11.26 -3.95 2.90
N VAL A 197 12.04 -2.94 2.51
CA VAL A 197 13.51 -3.00 2.47
C VAL A 197 14.10 -1.80 3.19
N ASP A 198 15.29 -2.00 3.76
CA ASP A 198 16.03 -0.93 4.45
C ASP A 198 17.52 -1.02 4.14
N SER A 199 18.11 0.15 3.96
CA SER A 199 19.53 0.38 3.73
C SER A 199 19.90 1.81 4.11
N PRO A 200 21.19 2.11 4.35
CA PRO A 200 21.65 3.49 4.53
C PRO A 200 21.23 4.42 3.39
N GLU A 201 21.21 3.94 2.15
CA GLU A 201 20.82 4.71 0.96
C GLU A 201 19.34 5.06 0.97
N ILE A 202 18.47 4.12 1.37
CA ILE A 202 17.03 4.36 1.54
C ILE A 202 16.81 5.42 2.63
N ARG A 203 17.44 5.25 3.79
CA ARG A 203 17.34 6.22 4.89
C ARG A 203 17.87 7.59 4.51
N ALA A 204 18.92 7.67 3.68
CA ALA A 204 19.43 8.94 3.17
C ALA A 204 18.44 9.60 2.21
N ALA A 205 17.84 8.85 1.29
CA ALA A 205 16.83 9.36 0.36
C ALA A 205 15.58 9.90 1.08
N LEU A 206 15.10 9.18 2.11
CA LEU A 206 13.99 9.64 2.97
C LEU A 206 14.38 10.87 3.78
N TRP A 207 15.61 10.92 4.32
CA TRP A 207 16.14 12.07 5.04
C TRP A 207 16.18 13.34 4.19
N GLU A 208 16.51 13.25 2.91
CA GLU A 208 16.48 14.40 2.00
C GLU A 208 15.08 15.01 1.85
N ARG A 209 14.01 14.26 2.16
CA ARG A 209 12.62 14.74 2.05
C ARG A 209 12.10 15.44 3.29
N VAL A 210 12.73 15.29 4.46
CA VAL A 210 12.22 15.88 5.72
C VAL A 210 12.17 17.41 5.72
N SER A 211 12.76 18.06 4.71
CA SER A 211 12.68 19.50 4.48
C SER A 211 12.14 19.84 3.07
N ASP A 212 11.39 18.93 2.45
CA ASP A 212 10.78 19.17 1.14
C ASP A 212 9.81 20.36 1.22
N GLY A 213 9.81 21.18 0.17
CA GLY A 213 8.86 22.30 0.06
C GLY A 213 7.42 21.84 -0.11
N TYR A 214 7.21 20.60 -0.55
CA TYR A 214 5.90 19.97 -0.64
C TYR A 214 5.56 19.22 0.66
N PRO A 215 4.51 19.63 1.39
CA PRO A 215 4.18 19.06 2.70
C PRO A 215 4.02 17.53 2.70
N ASP A 216 3.29 16.99 1.74
CA ASP A 216 3.06 15.54 1.68
C ASP A 216 4.38 14.76 1.56
N ALA A 217 5.28 15.16 0.65
CA ALA A 217 6.57 14.49 0.50
C ALA A 217 7.42 14.57 1.79
N ARG A 218 7.31 15.69 2.51
CA ARG A 218 7.98 15.88 3.80
C ARG A 218 7.47 14.92 4.86
N GLU A 219 6.15 14.79 4.99
CA GLU A 219 5.51 13.88 5.94
C GLU A 219 5.82 12.41 5.62
N GLU A 220 5.80 12.02 4.34
CA GLU A 220 6.17 10.66 3.94
C GLU A 220 7.64 10.34 4.25
N GLY A 221 8.53 11.32 4.11
CA GLY A 221 9.94 11.18 4.48
C GLY A 221 10.12 10.90 5.97
N ILE A 222 9.46 11.70 6.82
CA ILE A 222 9.49 11.56 8.28
C ILE A 222 8.86 10.22 8.70
N ARG A 223 7.70 9.87 8.15
CA ARG A 223 7.01 8.62 8.42
C ARG A 223 7.82 7.41 7.98
N GLY A 224 8.44 7.45 6.80
CA GLY A 224 9.30 6.37 6.30
C GLY A 224 10.55 6.15 7.16
N LEU A 225 11.11 7.20 7.75
CA LEU A 225 12.21 7.13 8.73
C LEU A 225 11.74 6.55 10.07
N ALA A 226 10.59 7.00 10.57
CA ALA A 226 9.99 6.49 11.79
C ALA A 226 9.66 4.99 11.69
N ARG A 227 9.08 4.56 10.56
CA ARG A 227 8.82 3.14 10.24
C ARG A 227 10.09 2.29 10.28
N ARG A 228 11.24 2.87 9.92
CA ARG A 228 12.58 2.24 9.98
C ARG A 228 13.29 2.43 11.32
N ARG A 229 12.61 3.02 12.30
CA ARG A 229 13.14 3.38 13.63
C ARG A 229 14.45 4.16 13.52
N ASP A 230 14.55 5.07 12.56
CA ASP A 230 15.70 5.97 12.46
C ASP A 230 15.62 7.01 13.60
N PRO A 231 16.57 7.01 14.56
CA PRO A 231 16.47 7.87 15.74
C PRO A 231 16.50 9.35 15.41
N ARG A 232 16.95 9.73 14.20
CA ARG A 232 16.93 11.13 13.76
C ARG A 232 15.51 11.64 13.53
N ALA A 233 14.49 10.78 13.42
CA ALA A 233 13.10 11.17 13.29
C ALA A 233 12.50 11.73 14.60
N VAL A 234 13.00 11.30 15.77
CA VAL A 234 12.48 11.73 17.09
C VAL A 234 12.47 13.25 17.27
N PRO A 235 13.58 13.98 17.05
CA PRO A 235 13.55 15.45 17.20
C PRO A 235 12.63 16.13 16.17
N LEU A 236 12.51 15.59 14.95
CA LEU A 236 11.61 16.13 13.92
C LEU A 236 10.14 15.96 14.32
N LEU A 237 9.79 14.78 14.85
CA LEU A 237 8.46 14.50 15.36
C LEU A 237 8.14 15.34 16.60
N THR A 238 9.13 15.58 17.47
CA THR A 238 8.96 16.48 18.62
C THR A 238 8.60 17.89 18.16
N GLU A 239 9.35 18.44 17.19
CA GLU A 239 9.08 19.77 16.63
C GLU A 239 7.69 19.86 15.99
N LEU A 240 7.28 18.84 15.22
CA LEU A 240 5.94 18.81 14.62
C LEU A 240 4.83 18.69 15.65
N LEU A 241 5.02 17.90 16.71
CA LEU A 241 4.04 17.74 17.78
C LEU A 241 3.97 18.96 18.71
N ASP A 242 5.02 19.76 18.80
CA ASP A 242 5.03 21.02 19.56
C ASP A 242 4.24 22.15 18.86
N ASP A 243 3.90 21.99 17.57
CA ASP A 243 3.04 22.88 16.80
C ASP A 243 1.66 22.24 16.54
N PRO A 244 0.61 22.58 17.30
CA PRO A 244 -0.72 22.00 17.14
C PRO A 244 -1.35 22.22 15.76
N GLU A 245 -0.92 23.24 15.01
CA GLU A 245 -1.38 23.49 13.64
C GLU A 245 -0.54 22.70 12.61
N GLY A 246 0.66 22.24 13.00
CA GLY A 246 1.59 21.47 12.17
C GLY A 246 1.48 19.95 12.33
N ALA A 247 0.92 19.45 13.43
CA ALA A 247 0.69 18.02 13.63
C ALA A 247 -0.50 17.52 12.80
N LEU A 248 -0.20 16.72 11.77
CA LEU A 248 -1.18 16.09 10.89
C LEU A 248 -1.31 14.60 11.19
N THR A 249 -2.26 13.92 10.55
CA THR A 249 -2.50 12.47 10.74
C THR A 249 -1.22 11.66 10.60
N LEU A 250 -0.38 11.96 9.59
CA LEU A 250 0.88 11.24 9.38
C LEU A 250 1.92 11.49 10.48
N THR A 251 1.83 12.59 11.23
CA THR A 251 2.68 12.87 12.40
C THR A 251 2.38 11.88 13.53
N PHE A 252 1.11 11.62 13.82
CA PHE A 252 0.70 10.65 14.84
C PHE A 252 1.03 9.22 14.40
N ASP A 253 0.78 8.85 13.15
CA ASP A 253 1.22 7.58 12.58
C ASP A 253 2.73 7.39 12.74
N ALA A 254 3.53 8.41 12.40
CA ALA A 254 4.97 8.35 12.52
C ALA A 254 5.42 8.25 14.00
N ALA A 255 4.77 8.96 14.92
CA ALA A 255 5.05 8.84 16.36
C ALA A 255 4.73 7.43 16.87
N GLN A 256 3.62 6.84 16.43
CA GLN A 256 3.25 5.46 16.74
C GLN A 256 4.29 4.47 16.23
N LEU A 257 4.66 4.56 14.95
CA LEU A 257 5.68 3.70 14.32
C LEU A 257 7.05 3.82 15.01
N MET A 258 7.41 5.03 15.44
CA MET A 258 8.65 5.29 16.15
C MET A 258 8.63 4.70 17.57
N GLY A 259 7.52 4.83 18.30
CA GLY A 259 7.35 4.31 19.67
C GLY A 259 8.34 4.91 20.67
N ALA A 260 8.81 6.14 20.44
CA ALA A 260 9.84 6.78 21.25
C ALA A 260 9.24 7.44 22.51
N PRO A 261 9.65 7.05 23.73
CA PRO A 261 9.15 7.65 24.97
C PRO A 261 9.30 9.16 25.07
N GLU A 262 10.28 9.73 24.37
CA GLU A 262 10.54 11.16 24.28
C GLU A 262 9.37 11.94 23.66
N LEU A 263 8.54 11.29 22.84
CA LEU A 263 7.37 11.91 22.19
C LEU A 263 6.16 11.99 23.12
N LEU A 264 6.10 11.18 24.17
CA LEU A 264 4.94 11.05 25.05
C LEU A 264 4.48 12.40 25.65
N PRO A 265 5.35 13.28 26.17
CA PRO A 265 4.91 14.54 26.76
C PRO A 265 4.15 15.44 25.77
N ALA A 266 4.60 15.50 24.51
CA ALA A 266 3.94 16.29 23.47
C ALA A 266 2.62 15.63 23.03
N LEU A 267 2.60 14.30 22.87
CA LEU A 267 1.38 13.57 22.52
C LEU A 267 0.25 13.74 23.55
N LEU A 268 0.57 13.84 24.84
CA LEU A 268 -0.41 14.04 25.91
C LEU A 268 -1.08 15.43 25.90
N THR A 269 -0.64 16.37 25.07
CA THR A 269 -1.31 17.68 24.92
C THR A 269 -2.46 17.65 23.92
N TYR A 270 -2.58 16.57 23.13
CA TYR A 270 -3.62 16.40 22.12
C TYR A 270 -4.87 15.71 22.68
N ASP A 271 -6.01 15.93 22.00
CA ASP A 271 -7.25 15.22 22.33
C ASP A 271 -7.07 13.72 22.06
N PRO A 272 -7.22 12.83 23.06
CA PRO A 272 -7.11 11.38 22.87
C PRO A 272 -8.16 10.80 21.91
N ALA A 273 -9.26 11.50 21.65
CA ALA A 273 -10.24 11.12 20.63
C ALA A 273 -9.82 11.51 19.20
N GLY A 274 -8.73 12.26 19.05
CA GLY A 274 -8.16 12.64 17.76
C GLY A 274 -7.65 11.42 16.97
N PRO A 275 -7.73 11.45 15.62
CA PRO A 275 -7.20 10.37 14.79
C PRO A 275 -5.72 10.08 15.09
N GLY A 276 -5.38 8.82 15.34
CA GLY A 276 -3.99 8.37 15.59
C GLY A 276 -3.42 8.71 16.98
N VAL A 277 -3.97 9.70 17.70
CA VAL A 277 -3.40 10.20 18.97
C VAL A 277 -3.30 9.10 20.02
N ALA A 278 -4.40 8.38 20.29
CA ALA A 278 -4.40 7.33 21.31
C ALA A 278 -3.42 6.19 20.97
N ALA A 279 -3.28 5.84 19.69
CA ALA A 279 -2.37 4.79 19.26
C ALA A 279 -0.89 5.24 19.42
N ALA A 280 -0.57 6.47 19.04
CA ALA A 280 0.74 7.07 19.25
C ALA A 280 1.11 7.15 20.75
N VAL A 281 0.17 7.59 21.61
CA VAL A 281 0.37 7.62 23.07
C VAL A 281 0.66 6.22 23.61
N ARG A 282 -0.12 5.20 23.23
CA ARG A 282 0.12 3.82 23.67
C ARG A 282 1.49 3.29 23.24
N ALA A 283 1.89 3.57 22.00
CA ALA A 283 3.19 3.16 21.48
C ALA A 283 4.37 3.86 22.19
N CYS A 284 4.20 5.12 22.60
CA CYS A 284 5.24 5.91 23.25
C CYS A 284 5.20 5.85 24.79
N ASP A 285 4.22 5.20 25.42
CA ASP A 285 4.11 5.09 26.88
C ASP A 285 4.86 3.85 27.41
N PRO A 286 5.99 4.01 28.12
CA PRO A 286 6.76 2.89 28.64
C PRO A 286 5.98 1.98 29.60
N VAL A 287 5.01 2.53 30.33
CA VAL A 287 4.18 1.75 31.26
C VAL A 287 3.24 0.85 30.49
N GLN A 288 2.59 1.37 29.46
CA GLN A 288 1.68 0.58 28.61
C GLN A 288 2.46 -0.44 27.78
N GLN A 289 3.64 -0.08 27.26
CA GLN A 289 4.50 -1.03 26.57
C GLN A 289 4.95 -2.17 27.49
N ALA A 290 5.38 -1.88 28.72
CA ALA A 290 5.75 -2.92 29.69
C ALA A 290 4.57 -3.83 30.08
N GLN A 291 3.35 -3.27 30.21
CA GLN A 291 2.14 -4.05 30.45
C GLN A 291 1.84 -4.98 29.27
N LEU A 292 1.94 -4.46 28.05
CA LEU A 292 1.72 -5.22 26.83
C LEU A 292 2.74 -6.38 26.72
N GLU A 293 4.03 -6.12 26.94
CA GLU A 293 5.08 -7.15 27.01
C GLU A 293 4.76 -8.24 28.05
N SER A 294 4.24 -7.85 29.23
CA SER A 294 3.81 -8.79 30.26
C SER A 294 2.65 -9.67 29.78
N HIS A 295 1.67 -9.10 29.07
CA HIS A 295 0.55 -9.86 28.50
C HIS A 295 1.03 -10.84 27.44
N TYR A 296 1.95 -10.43 26.55
CA TYR A 296 2.57 -11.32 25.56
C TYR A 296 3.26 -12.51 26.24
N TRP A 297 4.05 -12.24 27.28
CA TRP A 297 4.75 -13.28 28.03
C TRP A 297 3.77 -14.26 28.70
N GLU A 298 2.69 -13.77 29.29
CA GLU A 298 1.68 -14.61 29.94
C GLU A 298 0.93 -15.48 28.93
N LEU A 299 0.53 -14.92 27.79
CA LEU A 299 -0.10 -15.64 26.68
C LEU A 299 0.81 -16.77 26.17
N LEU A 300 2.04 -16.42 25.77
CA LEU A 300 2.99 -17.36 25.20
C LEU A 300 3.31 -18.49 26.18
N SER A 301 3.67 -18.16 27.42
CA SER A 301 4.06 -19.16 28.42
C SER A 301 2.90 -20.06 28.85
N THR A 302 1.68 -19.54 28.89
CA THR A 302 0.50 -20.34 29.24
C THR A 302 0.10 -21.27 28.10
N LEU A 303 0.11 -20.79 26.85
CA LEU A 303 -0.19 -21.62 25.68
C LEU A 303 0.86 -22.73 25.48
N ASP A 304 2.15 -22.42 25.59
CA ASP A 304 3.22 -23.41 25.51
C ASP A 304 3.07 -24.50 26.58
N ARG A 305 2.66 -24.12 27.81
CA ARG A 305 2.40 -25.06 28.90
C ARG A 305 1.15 -25.94 28.66
N LEU A 306 0.08 -25.37 28.10
CA LEU A 306 -1.20 -26.08 27.91
C LEU A 306 -1.23 -26.91 26.62
N ARG A 307 -0.53 -26.47 25.58
CA ARG A 307 -0.46 -27.10 24.26
C ARG A 307 1.00 -27.17 23.78
N PRO A 308 1.87 -27.92 24.47
CA PRO A 308 3.27 -28.09 24.05
C PRO A 308 3.40 -28.83 22.71
N ASP A 309 2.31 -29.44 22.23
CA ASP A 309 2.19 -30.07 20.93
C ASP A 309 2.01 -29.07 19.77
N VAL A 310 1.71 -27.80 20.07
CA VAL A 310 1.50 -26.73 19.09
C VAL A 310 2.63 -25.71 19.21
N GLY A 311 3.30 -25.40 18.10
CA GLY A 311 4.31 -24.34 18.08
C GLY A 311 3.66 -22.99 18.39
N VAL A 312 4.16 -22.30 19.42
CA VAL A 312 3.74 -20.95 19.80
C VAL A 312 4.91 -19.99 19.62
N ALA A 313 4.69 -18.89 18.89
CA ALA A 313 5.69 -17.88 18.64
C ALA A 313 5.08 -16.49 18.68
N VAL A 314 5.88 -15.49 19.06
CA VAL A 314 5.55 -14.09 18.88
C VAL A 314 6.43 -13.52 17.78
N LEU A 315 5.79 -12.89 16.81
CA LEU A 315 6.41 -12.33 15.62
C LEU A 315 6.22 -10.81 15.60
N ALA A 316 7.22 -10.11 15.10
CA ALA A 316 7.11 -8.70 14.74
C ALA A 316 7.32 -8.60 13.23
N GLY A 317 6.31 -8.11 12.50
CA GLY A 317 6.48 -7.81 11.09
C GLY A 317 7.58 -6.76 10.89
N ARG A 318 8.41 -6.97 9.87
CA ARG A 318 9.44 -5.98 9.53
C ARG A 318 8.73 -4.74 9.02
N PHE A 319 8.85 -3.62 9.74
CA PHE A 319 8.13 -2.38 9.42
C PHE A 319 6.62 -2.40 9.70
N GLU A 320 6.13 -3.35 10.51
CA GLU A 320 4.75 -3.38 10.99
C GLU A 320 4.64 -2.92 12.45
N GLU A 321 3.43 -2.55 12.84
CA GLU A 321 3.08 -2.17 14.20
C GLU A 321 2.67 -3.41 15.01
N GLY A 322 2.95 -3.40 16.31
CA GLY A 322 2.53 -4.46 17.22
C GLY A 322 3.32 -5.77 17.07
N LEU A 323 2.89 -6.78 17.83
CA LEU A 323 3.38 -8.15 17.69
C LEU A 323 2.21 -9.10 17.48
N THR A 324 2.44 -10.09 16.64
CA THR A 324 1.49 -11.13 16.27
C THR A 324 1.83 -12.41 17.03
N LEU A 325 0.83 -13.08 17.58
CA LEU A 325 0.96 -14.39 18.22
C LEU A 325 0.57 -15.48 17.22
N ASP A 326 1.54 -16.29 16.83
CA ASP A 326 1.33 -17.47 16.01
C ASP A 326 1.18 -18.71 16.88
N VAL A 327 0.12 -19.47 16.63
CA VAL A 327 -0.20 -20.72 17.34
C VAL A 327 -0.58 -21.78 16.31
N GLY A 328 0.37 -22.65 15.97
CA GLY A 328 0.20 -23.67 14.94
C GLY A 328 0.04 -23.04 13.55
N SER A 329 -1.15 -23.15 12.96
CA SER A 329 -1.49 -22.54 11.67
C SER A 329 -2.34 -21.27 11.80
N SER A 330 -2.62 -20.83 13.02
CA SER A 330 -3.44 -19.64 13.31
C SER A 330 -2.56 -18.50 13.79
N SER A 331 -2.96 -17.27 13.47
CA SER A 331 -2.22 -16.04 13.79
C SER A 331 -3.18 -15.02 14.39
N TYR A 332 -2.76 -14.37 15.48
CA TYR A 332 -3.61 -13.47 16.26
C TYR A 332 -2.90 -12.13 16.50
N ASP A 333 -3.59 -11.03 16.20
CA ASP A 333 -3.23 -9.71 16.73
C ASP A 333 -3.50 -9.72 18.26
N VAL A 334 -2.45 -9.54 19.05
CA VAL A 334 -2.57 -9.73 20.50
C VAL A 334 -3.32 -8.60 21.17
N GLU A 335 -3.20 -7.37 20.70
CA GLU A 335 -3.96 -6.25 21.27
C GLU A 335 -5.46 -6.46 21.07
N ALA A 336 -5.89 -6.83 19.85
CA ALA A 336 -7.26 -7.17 19.54
C ALA A 336 -7.74 -8.41 20.31
N LEU A 337 -6.89 -9.43 20.47
CA LEU A 337 -7.21 -10.62 21.24
C LEU A 337 -7.44 -10.30 22.72
N ILE A 338 -6.54 -9.52 23.34
CA ILE A 338 -6.66 -9.06 24.73
C ILE A 338 -7.89 -8.17 24.90
N ALA A 339 -8.17 -7.28 23.95
CA ALA A 339 -9.38 -6.44 23.98
C ALA A 339 -10.66 -7.29 23.92
N ARG A 340 -10.72 -8.30 23.04
CA ARG A 340 -11.84 -9.28 22.99
C ARG A 340 -11.98 -10.08 24.28
N ALA A 341 -10.87 -10.34 24.97
CA ALA A 341 -10.83 -10.99 26.27
C ALA A 341 -11.15 -10.05 27.44
N GLY A 342 -11.48 -8.78 27.19
CA GLY A 342 -11.79 -7.81 28.24
C GLY A 342 -10.58 -7.34 29.04
N GLY A 343 -9.38 -7.40 28.44
CA GLY A 343 -8.13 -7.02 29.09
C GLY A 343 -7.45 -8.11 29.91
N ASP A 344 -7.94 -9.36 29.87
CA ASP A 344 -7.40 -10.50 30.63
C ASP A 344 -6.66 -11.48 29.72
N PRO A 345 -5.32 -11.63 29.85
CA PRO A 345 -4.51 -12.57 29.08
C PRO A 345 -4.93 -14.03 29.22
N LEU A 346 -5.38 -14.47 30.39
CA LEU A 346 -5.78 -15.87 30.59
C LEU A 346 -7.09 -16.18 29.87
N ARG A 347 -8.01 -15.22 29.84
CA ARG A 347 -9.24 -15.34 29.04
C ARG A 347 -8.93 -15.30 27.54
N ALA A 348 -7.90 -14.57 27.12
CA ALA A 348 -7.41 -14.60 25.75
C ALA A 348 -6.83 -15.98 25.38
N VAL A 349 -6.11 -16.66 26.29
CA VAL A 349 -5.69 -18.06 26.11
C VAL A 349 -6.90 -18.97 25.87
N ASP A 350 -7.95 -18.84 26.67
CA ASP A 350 -9.16 -19.67 26.50
C ASP A 350 -9.81 -19.49 25.12
N LEU A 351 -9.82 -18.27 24.58
CA LEU A 351 -10.29 -17.99 23.22
C LEU A 351 -9.44 -18.70 22.17
N VAL A 352 -8.11 -18.60 22.27
CA VAL A 352 -7.19 -19.26 21.35
C VAL A 352 -7.34 -20.78 21.41
N LEU A 353 -7.46 -21.36 22.61
CA LEU A 353 -7.65 -22.80 22.78
C LEU A 353 -8.98 -23.29 22.20
N ALA A 354 -10.05 -22.51 22.31
CA ALA A 354 -11.32 -22.81 21.70
C ALA A 354 -11.25 -22.80 20.16
N ASP A 355 -10.48 -21.88 19.57
CA ASP A 355 -10.28 -21.80 18.13
C ASP A 355 -9.42 -22.96 17.57
N LEU A 356 -8.63 -23.63 18.42
CA LEU A 356 -7.77 -24.77 18.05
C LEU A 356 -8.44 -26.15 18.21
N ALA A 357 -9.68 -26.22 18.74
CA ALA A 357 -10.38 -27.45 19.08
C ALA A 357 -11.24 -28.01 17.93
#